data_AF-A0A9X5E7S6-F1
#
_entry.id   AF-A0A9X5E7S6-F1
#
_cell.length_a   1.000
_cell.length_b   1.000
_cell.length_c   1.000
_cell.angle_alpha   90.00
_cell.angle_beta   90.00
_cell.angle_gamma   90.00
#
_symmetry.space_group_name_H-M   'P 1'
#
loop_
_entity.id
_entity.type
_entity.pdbx_description
1 polymer ?
#
loop_
_entity_poly.entity_id
_entity_poly.type
_entity_poly.pdbx_seq_one_letter_code
_entity_poly.pdbx_strand_id
1 'polypeptide(L)'
;MSTILLALVAGCTSFNRPSDVAFKFPQASCGDREAGAEGSEVAVFIDYGDLAVLRRYYCADAFSTTRTETGKYTVQLASFSERQKALEFAKAVGGEIGRPRSPGDTLTSPPPTQPSAIATASEVPATSRAISEAELGEKYPFTVPEGTVRCATEYGAAVVFVTPDGTEYGVNGTADASKQFKDIHPIWKDDPRPGYAKVSLGSVIHMGLDLCKNAREQQ
;
A
#
# COMPACT_ATOMS: atom_id res chain seq x y z
N MET A 1 -23.47 58.18 39.48
CA MET A 1 -23.66 57.15 40.52
C MET A 1 -24.12 55.87 39.84
N SER A 2 -23.70 54.73 40.37
CA SER A 2 -24.06 53.35 39.99
C SER A 2 -23.35 52.66 38.82
N THR A 3 -22.16 52.17 39.16
CA THR A 3 -21.65 50.82 38.92
C THR A 3 -22.77 49.75 38.93
N ILE A 4 -22.70 48.75 38.05
CA ILE A 4 -22.71 47.32 38.41
C ILE A 4 -22.13 46.51 37.24
N LEU A 5 -21.12 45.74 37.64
CA LEU A 5 -20.36 44.73 36.93
C LEU A 5 -21.18 43.41 36.97
N LEU A 6 -21.35 42.70 35.86
CA LEU A 6 -21.64 41.27 35.91
C LEU A 6 -20.95 40.56 34.74
N ALA A 7 -19.79 39.98 35.07
CA ALA A 7 -19.11 39.01 34.23
C ALA A 7 -19.86 37.67 34.33
N LEU A 8 -20.25 37.11 33.19
CA LEU A 8 -20.67 35.72 33.08
C LEU A 8 -19.54 34.93 32.43
N VAL A 9 -18.88 34.15 33.26
CA VAL A 9 -17.85 33.16 32.91
C VAL A 9 -18.52 31.77 32.93
N ALA A 10 -18.01 30.87 32.10
CA ALA A 10 -18.27 29.41 32.03
C ALA A 10 -19.44 28.99 31.10
N GLY A 11 -19.25 28.09 30.13
CA GLY A 11 -18.09 27.29 29.81
C GLY A 11 -18.13 26.86 28.34
N CYS A 12 -17.11 27.25 27.59
CA CYS A 12 -16.69 26.46 26.45
C CYS A 12 -16.13 25.17 27.05
N THR A 13 -16.92 24.10 27.11
CA THR A 13 -16.35 22.77 27.16
C THR A 13 -15.53 22.63 25.89
N SER A 14 -14.22 22.85 25.99
CA SER A 14 -13.26 22.38 25.02
C SER A 14 -13.53 20.90 24.85
N PHE A 15 -14.21 20.55 23.77
CA PHE A 15 -14.25 19.20 23.27
C PHE A 15 -12.81 18.90 22.88
N ASN A 16 -12.10 18.33 23.85
CA ASN A 16 -10.71 17.95 23.77
C ASN A 16 -10.64 16.89 22.66
N ARG A 17 -10.35 17.33 21.43
CA ARG A 17 -10.18 16.45 20.28
C ARG A 17 -8.91 15.65 20.56
N PRO A 18 -8.95 14.33 20.79
CA PRO A 18 -7.74 13.56 20.84
C PRO A 18 -7.29 13.45 19.38
N SER A 19 -6.42 14.34 18.94
CA SER A 19 -5.96 14.39 17.55
C SER A 19 -4.47 14.66 17.50
N ASP A 20 -3.70 13.88 18.27
CA ASP A 20 -2.25 13.80 18.15
C ASP A 20 -1.76 12.38 18.49
N VAL A 21 -2.39 11.34 17.92
CA VAL A 21 -1.75 10.01 17.91
C VAL A 21 -0.69 10.02 16.80
N ALA A 22 0.45 10.65 17.09
CA ALA A 22 1.61 10.59 16.21
C ALA A 22 2.25 9.20 16.35
N PHE A 23 1.92 8.28 15.45
CA PHE A 23 2.58 6.98 15.37
C PHE A 23 4.07 7.18 15.04
N LYS A 24 4.95 6.71 15.92
CA LYS A 24 6.40 6.70 15.69
C LYS A 24 6.80 5.36 15.13
N PHE A 25 7.41 5.34 13.96
CA PHE A 25 7.86 4.11 13.31
C PHE A 25 9.39 4.06 13.21
N PRO A 26 10.00 2.85 13.21
CA PRO A 26 9.37 1.53 13.34
C PRO A 26 9.02 1.16 14.79
N GLN A 27 8.07 0.23 14.97
CA GLN A 27 7.66 -0.34 16.26
C GLN A 27 7.85 -1.87 16.26
N ALA A 28 8.08 -2.44 17.44
CA ALA A 28 8.17 -3.89 17.61
C ALA A 28 6.81 -4.58 17.44
N SER A 29 5.73 -3.91 17.84
CA SER A 29 4.36 -4.36 17.63
C SER A 29 3.46 -3.16 17.40
N CYS A 30 2.54 -3.27 16.46
CA CYS A 30 1.54 -2.24 16.20
C CYS A 30 0.14 -2.77 16.48
N GLY A 31 -0.61 -2.03 17.29
CA GLY A 31 -1.94 -2.43 17.71
C GLY A 31 -2.09 -2.46 19.23
N ASP A 32 -3.30 -2.78 19.66
CA ASP A 32 -3.59 -2.95 21.08
C ASP A 32 -3.23 -4.39 21.48
N ARG A 33 -2.47 -4.56 22.58
CA ARG A 33 -2.03 -5.89 23.07
C ARG A 33 -3.17 -6.76 23.59
N GLU A 34 -4.34 -6.18 23.76
CA GLU A 34 -5.51 -6.90 24.28
C GLU A 34 -6.35 -7.36 23.11
N ALA A 35 -6.27 -8.66 22.83
CA ALA A 35 -7.27 -9.40 22.08
C ALA A 35 -8.61 -9.27 22.84
N GLY A 36 -9.28 -8.14 22.65
CA GLY A 36 -10.63 -7.91 23.11
C GLY A 36 -11.54 -8.84 22.33
N ALA A 37 -12.32 -9.64 23.06
CA ALA A 37 -13.44 -10.48 22.62
C ALA A 37 -13.57 -10.68 21.09
N GLU A 38 -13.31 -11.92 20.65
CA GLU A 38 -13.42 -12.43 19.28
C GLU A 38 -14.33 -11.58 18.37
N GLY A 39 -13.74 -10.95 17.36
CA GLY A 39 -14.47 -10.30 16.27
C GLY A 39 -14.76 -8.80 16.43
N SER A 40 -14.28 -8.14 17.49
CA SER A 40 -14.42 -6.68 17.65
C SER A 40 -13.20 -5.87 17.16
N GLU A 41 -12.09 -6.53 16.85
CA GLU A 41 -10.87 -5.86 16.39
C GLU A 41 -10.98 -5.34 14.95
N VAL A 42 -10.41 -4.17 14.72
CA VAL A 42 -10.29 -3.56 13.41
C VAL A 42 -8.84 -3.66 12.96
N ALA A 43 -8.60 -4.48 11.94
CA ALA A 43 -7.28 -4.68 11.36
C ALA A 43 -6.96 -3.57 10.35
N VAL A 44 -5.69 -3.18 10.29
CA VAL A 44 -5.16 -2.28 9.25
C VAL A 44 -4.35 -3.09 8.26
N PHE A 45 -4.76 -3.00 7.01
CA PHE A 45 -4.19 -3.69 5.87
C PHE A 45 -3.46 -2.71 4.97
N ILE A 46 -2.34 -3.16 4.41
CA ILE A 46 -1.81 -2.57 3.18
C ILE A 46 -1.86 -3.67 2.12
N ASP A 47 -2.65 -3.42 1.08
CA ASP A 47 -2.80 -4.32 -0.08
C ASP A 47 -1.47 -4.54 -0.84
N TYR A 48 -0.42 -3.80 -0.48
CA TYR A 48 0.87 -3.76 -1.20
C TYR A 48 2.04 -3.54 -0.24
N GLY A 49 3.19 -4.14 -0.54
CA GLY A 49 4.43 -3.94 0.19
C GLY A 49 5.12 -5.25 0.52
N ASP A 50 6.46 -5.25 0.42
CA ASP A 50 7.27 -6.38 0.85
C ASP A 50 7.17 -6.52 2.38
N LEU A 51 6.86 -7.72 2.85
CA LEU A 51 6.66 -7.96 4.28
C LEU A 51 7.91 -7.60 5.10
N ALA A 52 9.12 -7.84 4.58
CA ALA A 52 10.35 -7.48 5.28
C ALA A 52 10.57 -5.95 5.31
N VAL A 53 10.22 -5.24 4.24
CA VAL A 53 10.24 -3.77 4.21
C VAL A 53 9.22 -3.21 5.20
N LEU A 54 7.99 -3.73 5.20
CA LEU A 54 6.95 -3.29 6.11
C LEU A 54 7.30 -3.58 7.58
N ARG A 55 7.93 -4.71 7.87
CA ARG A 55 8.46 -5.02 9.21
C ARG A 55 9.59 -4.09 9.63
N ARG A 56 10.44 -3.69 8.70
CA ARG A 56 11.60 -2.83 8.95
C ARG A 56 11.22 -1.38 9.21
N TYR A 57 10.21 -0.87 8.50
CA TYR A 57 9.85 0.55 8.53
C TYR A 57 8.57 0.87 9.29
N TYR A 58 7.70 -0.11 9.55
CA TYR A 58 6.47 0.10 10.31
C TYR A 58 6.41 -0.78 11.55
N CYS A 59 6.11 -2.06 11.41
CA CYS A 59 5.69 -2.92 12.52
C CYS A 59 6.34 -4.29 12.38
N ALA A 60 7.23 -4.66 13.28
CA ALA A 60 7.99 -5.91 13.17
C ALA A 60 7.10 -7.17 13.24
N ASP A 61 5.91 -7.05 13.83
CA ASP A 61 4.88 -8.10 13.93
C ASP A 61 3.90 -8.14 12.74
N ALA A 62 4.08 -7.30 11.73
CA ALA A 62 3.29 -7.37 10.51
C ALA A 62 3.34 -8.77 9.89
N PHE A 63 2.27 -9.20 9.24
CA PHE A 63 2.20 -10.50 8.57
C PHE A 63 1.36 -10.45 7.30
N SER A 64 1.70 -11.29 6.33
CA SER A 64 0.93 -11.42 5.11
C SER A 64 -0.33 -12.26 5.32
N THR A 65 -1.41 -11.87 4.67
CA THR A 65 -2.69 -12.58 4.67
C THR A 65 -3.40 -12.38 3.33
N THR A 66 -4.52 -13.06 3.14
CA THR A 66 -5.41 -12.85 2.00
C THR A 66 -6.74 -12.34 2.54
N ARG A 67 -7.20 -11.19 2.06
CA ARG A 67 -8.51 -10.66 2.48
C ARG A 67 -9.60 -11.59 1.97
N THR A 68 -10.41 -12.12 2.87
CA THR A 68 -11.55 -13.00 2.54
C THR A 68 -12.59 -12.29 1.67
N GLU A 69 -12.75 -10.98 1.84
CA GLU A 69 -13.69 -10.14 1.08
C GLU A 69 -13.27 -9.90 -0.37
N THR A 70 -11.96 -9.80 -0.64
CA THR A 70 -11.44 -9.35 -1.94
C THR A 70 -10.60 -10.40 -2.65
N GLY A 71 -10.19 -11.48 -1.97
CA GLY A 71 -9.25 -12.47 -2.49
C GLY A 71 -7.83 -11.92 -2.72
N LYS A 72 -7.54 -10.68 -2.30
CA LYS A 72 -6.25 -10.04 -2.55
C LYS A 72 -5.22 -10.42 -1.49
N TYR A 73 -3.99 -10.65 -1.93
CA TYR A 73 -2.82 -10.69 -1.05
C TYR A 73 -2.62 -9.32 -0.41
N THR A 74 -2.49 -9.28 0.91
CA THR A 74 -2.31 -8.06 1.69
C THR A 74 -1.36 -8.31 2.85
N VAL A 75 -0.84 -7.26 3.45
CA VAL A 75 -0.17 -7.34 4.75
C VAL A 75 -1.03 -6.69 5.82
N GLN A 76 -1.28 -7.40 6.91
CA GLN A 76 -1.86 -6.80 8.11
C GLN A 76 -0.72 -6.18 8.92
N LEU A 77 -0.76 -4.86 9.11
CA LEU A 77 0.24 -4.12 9.87
C LEU A 77 -0.09 -3.99 11.35
N ALA A 78 -1.38 -3.96 11.70
CA ALA A 78 -1.84 -3.72 13.07
C ALA A 78 -3.28 -4.19 13.29
N SER A 79 -3.66 -4.39 14.55
CA SER A 79 -5.05 -4.57 15.00
C SER A 79 -5.36 -3.64 16.16
N PHE A 80 -6.51 -2.96 16.13
CA PHE A 80 -6.94 -2.08 17.23
C PHE A 80 -8.33 -2.48 17.73
N SER A 81 -8.58 -2.33 19.03
CA SER A 81 -9.92 -2.49 19.60
C SER A 81 -10.82 -1.28 19.27
N GLU A 82 -10.22 -0.12 18.97
CA GLU A 82 -10.92 1.09 18.60
C GLU A 82 -10.84 1.39 17.09
N ARG A 83 -12.00 1.47 16.42
CA ARG A 83 -12.10 1.77 14.98
C ARG A 83 -11.47 3.12 14.61
N GLN A 84 -11.61 4.13 15.45
CA GLN A 84 -11.06 5.46 15.18
C GLN A 84 -9.52 5.44 15.15
N LYS A 85 -8.91 4.70 16.08
CA LYS A 85 -7.46 4.49 16.14
C LYS A 85 -6.94 3.70 14.95
N ALA A 86 -7.67 2.66 14.54
CA ALA A 86 -7.37 1.93 13.31
C ALA A 86 -7.43 2.82 12.06
N LEU A 87 -8.42 3.72 11.97
CA LEU A 87 -8.56 4.65 10.85
C LEU A 87 -7.40 5.65 10.79
N GLU A 88 -6.99 6.19 11.93
CA GLU A 88 -5.85 7.11 12.02
C GLU A 88 -4.53 6.41 11.67
N PHE A 89 -4.34 5.17 12.14
CA PHE A 89 -3.19 4.37 11.78
C PHE A 89 -3.19 4.04 10.28
N ALA A 90 -4.32 3.61 9.73
CA ALA A 90 -4.49 3.35 8.30
C ALA A 90 -4.14 4.58 7.45
N LYS A 91 -4.59 5.76 7.88
CA LYS A 91 -4.20 7.03 7.25
C LYS A 91 -2.68 7.26 7.30
N ALA A 92 -2.05 7.04 8.46
CA ALA A 92 -0.62 7.26 8.66
C ALA A 92 0.25 6.34 7.79
N VAL A 93 -0.18 5.09 7.56
CA VAL A 93 0.57 4.09 6.79
C VAL A 93 0.12 3.96 5.34
N GLY A 94 -0.92 4.70 4.93
CA GLY A 94 -1.53 4.59 3.59
C GLY A 94 -2.24 3.26 3.35
N GLY A 95 -2.80 2.67 4.42
CA GLY A 95 -3.55 1.42 4.39
C GLY A 95 -5.06 1.59 4.44
N GLU A 96 -5.77 0.47 4.51
CA GLU A 96 -7.22 0.37 4.67
C GLU A 96 -7.57 -0.39 5.96
N ILE A 97 -8.70 -0.07 6.58
CA ILE A 97 -9.22 -0.87 7.70
C ILE A 97 -10.12 -2.00 7.21
N GLY A 98 -10.13 -3.13 7.92
CA GLY A 98 -11.03 -4.24 7.64
C GLY A 98 -11.18 -5.18 8.82
N ARG A 99 -11.90 -6.27 8.62
CA ARG A 99 -12.03 -7.32 9.63
C ARG A 99 -10.78 -8.21 9.61
N PRO A 100 -10.17 -8.51 10.77
CA PRO A 100 -9.13 -9.53 10.85
C PRO A 100 -9.72 -10.89 10.46
N ARG A 101 -8.86 -11.78 9.97
CA ARG A 101 -9.25 -13.15 9.67
C ARG A 101 -9.68 -13.84 10.98
N SER A 102 -10.89 -14.39 11.02
CA SER A 102 -11.32 -15.21 12.16
C SER A 102 -10.58 -16.56 12.13
N PRO A 103 -10.07 -17.07 13.25
CA PRO A 103 -9.56 -18.43 13.34
C PRO A 103 -10.73 -19.42 13.19
N GLY A 104 -11.10 -19.71 11.93
CA GLY A 104 -12.26 -20.53 11.57
C GLY A 104 -12.68 -20.40 10.11
N ASP A 105 -12.23 -19.35 9.40
CA ASP A 105 -12.48 -19.19 7.96
C ASP A 105 -11.65 -20.18 7.14
N THR A 106 -12.26 -21.36 6.94
CA THR A 106 -11.79 -22.43 6.06
C THR A 106 -11.86 -21.96 4.60
N LEU A 107 -10.78 -22.18 3.85
CA LEU A 107 -10.63 -21.83 2.44
C LEU A 107 -11.58 -22.65 1.56
N THR A 108 -12.83 -22.21 1.41
CA THR A 108 -13.73 -22.75 0.38
C THR A 108 -14.60 -21.65 -0.19
N SER A 109 -14.13 -21.00 -1.24
CA SER A 109 -15.04 -20.43 -2.24
C SER A 109 -14.39 -20.52 -3.62
N PRO A 110 -15.07 -21.14 -4.61
CA PRO A 110 -14.59 -21.17 -5.98
C PRO A 110 -14.63 -19.77 -6.62
N PRO A 111 -13.80 -19.51 -7.64
CA PRO A 111 -13.70 -18.19 -8.28
C PRO A 111 -15.01 -17.79 -8.97
N PRO A 112 -15.40 -16.50 -8.96
CA PRO A 112 -16.59 -16.04 -9.65
C PRO A 112 -16.38 -16.15 -11.17
N THR A 113 -17.32 -16.84 -11.82
CA THR A 113 -17.43 -16.96 -13.27
C THR A 113 -17.66 -15.58 -13.89
N GLN A 114 -16.66 -15.06 -14.60
CA GLN A 114 -16.77 -13.82 -15.36
C GLN A 114 -17.33 -14.14 -16.76
N PRO A 115 -18.35 -13.43 -17.28
CA PRO A 115 -18.87 -13.65 -18.63
C PRO A 115 -17.85 -13.20 -19.69
N SER A 116 -17.54 -14.10 -20.62
CA SER A 116 -16.76 -13.84 -21.83
C SER A 116 -17.50 -12.91 -22.79
N ALA A 117 -16.78 -11.94 -23.38
CA ALA A 117 -17.10 -11.42 -24.69
C ALA A 117 -15.84 -11.00 -25.47
N ILE A 118 -15.55 -11.83 -26.48
CA ILE A 118 -14.94 -11.54 -27.80
C ILE A 118 -13.41 -11.38 -27.88
N ALA A 119 -12.80 -12.33 -28.59
CA ALA A 119 -11.38 -12.43 -28.91
C ALA A 119 -11.04 -11.84 -30.28
N THR A 120 -9.84 -11.24 -30.43
CA THR A 120 -8.88 -11.51 -31.53
C THR A 120 -7.54 -10.80 -31.28
N ALA A 121 -6.53 -11.57 -30.89
CA ALA A 121 -5.15 -11.61 -31.41
C ALA A 121 -4.36 -12.60 -30.54
N SER A 122 -3.54 -13.44 -31.17
CA SER A 122 -2.62 -14.34 -30.49
C SER A 122 -1.52 -13.51 -29.82
N GLU A 123 -1.80 -12.94 -28.65
CA GLU A 123 -0.86 -12.12 -27.92
C GLU A 123 -0.07 -13.01 -26.97
N VAL A 124 1.18 -13.28 -27.34
CA VAL A 124 2.20 -13.74 -26.39
C VAL A 124 2.09 -12.82 -25.16
N PRO A 125 1.91 -13.36 -23.94
CA PRO A 125 1.76 -12.51 -22.76
C PRO A 125 2.94 -11.53 -22.69
N ALA A 126 2.64 -10.24 -22.82
CA ALA A 126 3.66 -9.21 -22.85
C ALA A 126 4.44 -9.25 -21.52
N THR A 127 5.77 -9.20 -21.61
CA THR A 127 6.67 -9.11 -20.44
C THR A 127 6.96 -7.64 -20.07
N SER A 128 6.41 -6.71 -20.84
CA SER A 128 6.51 -5.28 -20.64
C SER A 128 5.16 -4.57 -20.90
N ARG A 129 5.00 -3.39 -20.31
CA ARG A 129 3.83 -2.52 -20.48
C ARG A 129 4.25 -1.06 -20.44
N ALA A 130 3.82 -0.28 -21.44
CA ALA A 130 3.94 1.18 -21.42
C ALA A 130 2.98 1.79 -20.40
N ILE A 131 3.43 2.81 -19.68
CA ILE A 131 2.63 3.61 -18.74
C ILE A 131 2.95 5.08 -18.90
N SER A 132 1.99 5.95 -18.62
CA SER A 132 2.18 7.41 -18.68
C SER A 132 1.48 8.14 -17.54
N GLU A 133 1.92 9.37 -17.28
CA GLU A 133 1.22 10.29 -16.36
C GLU A 133 -0.19 10.59 -16.85
N ALA A 134 -0.40 10.69 -18.17
CA ALA A 134 -1.72 10.88 -18.76
C ALA A 134 -2.69 9.72 -18.46
N GLU A 135 -2.17 8.48 -18.38
CA GLU A 135 -2.95 7.29 -18.06
C GLU A 135 -3.23 7.15 -16.55
N LEU A 136 -2.22 7.38 -15.72
CA LEU A 136 -2.27 7.07 -14.28
C LEU A 136 -2.59 8.28 -13.39
N GLY A 137 -2.51 9.51 -13.92
CA GLY A 137 -2.78 10.75 -13.20
C GLY A 137 -1.96 10.87 -11.91
N GLU A 138 -2.63 11.21 -10.80
CA GLU A 138 -2.01 11.38 -9.48
C GLU A 138 -1.33 10.11 -8.94
N LYS A 139 -1.66 8.93 -9.47
CA LYS A 139 -1.05 7.65 -9.08
C LYS A 139 0.25 7.38 -9.83
N TYR A 140 0.63 8.22 -10.79
CA TYR A 140 1.87 8.11 -11.53
C TYR A 140 3.06 8.51 -10.64
N PRO A 141 3.99 7.59 -10.31
CA PRO A 141 4.98 7.86 -9.27
C PRO A 141 6.29 8.46 -9.77
N PHE A 142 6.43 8.70 -11.09
CA PHE A 142 7.69 9.17 -11.67
C PHE A 142 7.63 10.64 -12.10
N THR A 143 8.79 11.27 -12.18
CA THR A 143 8.95 12.65 -12.69
C THR A 143 9.06 12.71 -14.21
N VAL A 144 9.41 11.59 -14.86
CA VAL A 144 9.43 11.43 -16.32
C VAL A 144 7.99 11.19 -16.79
N PRO A 145 7.47 11.82 -17.86
CA PRO A 145 6.04 11.76 -18.20
C PRO A 145 5.54 10.38 -18.66
N GLU A 146 6.43 9.50 -19.13
CA GLU A 146 6.09 8.18 -19.63
C GLU A 146 7.29 7.22 -19.57
N GLY A 147 7.01 5.93 -19.69
CA GLY A 147 8.03 4.91 -19.82
C GLY A 147 7.44 3.51 -19.87
N THR A 148 8.29 2.50 -19.77
CA THR A 148 7.91 1.09 -19.86
C THR A 148 8.24 0.36 -18.57
N VAL A 149 7.25 -0.30 -17.99
CA VAL A 149 7.45 -1.27 -16.91
C VAL A 149 7.78 -2.61 -17.55
N ARG A 150 8.87 -3.26 -17.14
CA ARG A 150 9.23 -4.61 -17.59
C ARG A 150 9.53 -5.55 -16.44
N CYS A 151 9.26 -6.83 -16.64
CA CYS A 151 9.86 -7.87 -15.82
C CYS A 151 11.25 -8.23 -16.37
N ALA A 152 12.27 -8.14 -15.52
CA ALA A 152 13.62 -8.60 -15.82
C ALA A 152 13.82 -10.02 -15.26
N THR A 153 13.29 -11.01 -15.97
CA THR A 153 13.30 -12.42 -15.55
C THR A 153 14.70 -12.99 -15.34
N GLU A 154 15.67 -12.45 -16.07
CA GLU A 154 17.10 -12.75 -15.94
C GLU A 154 17.67 -12.39 -14.55
N TYR A 155 16.95 -11.54 -13.80
CA TYR A 155 17.26 -11.20 -12.41
C TYR A 155 16.10 -11.57 -11.45
N GLY A 156 15.37 -12.63 -11.77
CA GLY A 156 14.29 -13.17 -10.93
C GLY A 156 12.94 -12.48 -11.18
N ALA A 157 12.34 -11.90 -10.14
CA ALA A 157 11.10 -11.11 -10.26
C ALA A 157 11.41 -9.60 -10.14
N ALA A 158 12.50 -9.16 -10.77
CA ALA A 158 12.92 -7.77 -10.78
C ALA A 158 11.98 -6.94 -11.66
N VAL A 159 11.37 -5.91 -11.05
CA VAL A 159 10.53 -4.94 -11.77
C VAL A 159 11.38 -3.72 -12.10
N VAL A 160 11.41 -3.36 -13.38
CA VAL A 160 12.25 -2.29 -13.92
C VAL A 160 11.37 -1.28 -14.63
N PHE A 161 11.67 0.01 -14.44
CA PHE A 161 11.09 1.10 -15.22
C PHE A 161 12.14 1.60 -16.21
N VAL A 162 11.80 1.59 -17.49
CA VAL A 162 12.64 2.02 -18.60
C VAL A 162 12.10 3.34 -19.13
N THR A 163 12.90 4.38 -19.04
CA THR A 163 12.57 5.72 -19.55
C THR A 163 12.74 5.77 -21.09
N PRO A 164 12.18 6.79 -21.79
CA PRO A 164 12.30 6.91 -23.24
C PRO A 164 13.74 7.03 -23.76
N ASP A 165 14.68 7.48 -22.92
CA ASP A 165 16.10 7.53 -23.24
C ASP A 165 16.82 6.18 -23.09
N GLY A 166 16.10 5.13 -22.67
CA GLY A 166 16.62 3.78 -22.46
C GLY A 166 17.21 3.54 -21.07
N THR A 167 17.21 4.53 -20.18
CA THR A 167 17.70 4.34 -18.82
C THR A 167 16.77 3.44 -18.02
N GLU A 168 17.36 2.41 -17.39
CA GLU A 168 16.67 1.42 -16.58
C GLU A 168 16.82 1.67 -15.08
N TYR A 169 15.69 1.69 -14.37
CA TYR A 169 15.60 1.94 -12.94
C TYR A 169 14.97 0.76 -12.20
N GLY A 170 15.57 0.33 -11.09
CA GLY A 170 15.04 -0.75 -10.27
C GLY A 170 13.86 -0.26 -9.41
N VAL A 171 12.68 -0.87 -9.56
CA VAL A 171 11.45 -0.42 -8.91
C VAL A 171 11.14 -1.19 -7.63
N ASN A 172 11.56 -2.47 -7.54
CA ASN A 172 11.32 -3.32 -6.37
C ASN A 172 12.63 -3.79 -5.71
N GLY A 173 12.51 -4.41 -4.53
CA GLY A 173 13.66 -4.91 -3.78
C GLY A 173 14.47 -5.97 -4.53
N THR A 174 13.84 -6.79 -5.36
CA THR A 174 14.54 -7.76 -6.22
C THR A 174 15.42 -7.07 -7.25
N ALA A 175 14.92 -6.00 -7.89
CA ALA A 175 15.71 -5.20 -8.81
C ALA A 175 16.87 -4.50 -8.10
N ASP A 176 16.65 -3.91 -6.91
CA ASP A 176 17.73 -3.29 -6.13
C ASP A 176 18.80 -4.32 -5.69
N ALA A 177 18.37 -5.52 -5.27
CA ALA A 177 19.29 -6.58 -4.85
C ALA A 177 20.21 -7.08 -5.98
N SER A 178 19.77 -6.97 -7.25
CA SER A 178 20.60 -7.33 -8.41
C SER A 178 21.80 -6.40 -8.62
N LYS A 179 21.70 -5.15 -8.12
CA LYS A 179 22.68 -4.06 -8.35
C LYS A 179 22.96 -3.76 -9.83
N GLN A 180 22.08 -4.19 -10.74
CA GLN A 180 22.23 -3.96 -12.19
C GLN A 180 21.53 -2.69 -12.70
N PHE A 181 20.58 -2.16 -11.93
CA PHE A 181 19.73 -1.04 -12.34
C PHE A 181 20.06 0.23 -11.57
N LYS A 182 19.74 1.40 -12.16
CA LYS A 182 19.86 2.67 -11.45
C LYS A 182 18.86 2.74 -10.30
N ASP A 183 19.26 3.49 -9.27
CA ASP A 183 18.38 3.85 -8.17
C ASP A 183 17.21 4.72 -8.68
N ILE A 184 15.97 4.35 -8.34
CA ILE A 184 14.75 5.04 -8.74
C ILE A 184 14.51 6.38 -8.04
N HIS A 185 15.09 6.61 -6.85
CA HIS A 185 14.87 7.81 -6.03
C HIS A 185 15.05 9.15 -6.78
N PRO A 186 16.02 9.32 -7.71
CA PRO A 186 16.17 10.56 -8.47
C PRO A 186 14.97 10.90 -9.37
N ILE A 187 14.19 9.90 -9.77
CA ILE A 187 12.99 10.10 -10.61
C ILE A 187 11.70 9.79 -9.86
N TRP A 188 11.77 9.50 -8.56
CA TRP A 188 10.61 9.20 -7.73
C TRP A 188 9.96 10.50 -7.26
N LYS A 189 8.74 10.75 -7.74
CA LYS A 189 7.94 11.95 -7.49
C LYS A 189 7.61 12.12 -6.01
N ASP A 190 7.77 13.35 -5.53
CA ASP A 190 7.29 13.75 -4.21
C ASP A 190 5.76 13.75 -4.17
N ASP A 191 5.20 13.36 -3.02
CA ASP A 191 3.75 13.38 -2.82
C ASP A 191 3.34 14.76 -2.27
N PRO A 192 2.42 15.49 -2.92
CA PRO A 192 2.01 16.81 -2.45
C PRO A 192 1.14 16.75 -1.18
N ARG A 193 0.67 15.56 -0.77
CA ARG A 193 -0.20 15.40 0.40
C ARG A 193 0.61 15.56 1.70
N PRO A 194 0.12 16.33 2.70
CA PRO A 194 0.81 16.50 3.96
C PRO A 194 1.07 15.16 4.67
N GLY A 195 2.32 14.94 5.08
CA GLY A 195 2.75 13.72 5.79
C GLY A 195 3.23 12.58 4.90
N TYR A 196 3.20 12.72 3.57
CA TYR A 196 3.74 11.75 2.62
C TYR A 196 5.02 12.28 1.98
N ALA A 197 6.04 11.44 1.89
CA ALA A 197 7.31 11.83 1.27
C ALA A 197 7.31 11.62 -0.25
N LYS A 198 6.69 10.53 -0.74
CA LYS A 198 6.76 10.08 -2.14
C LYS A 198 5.46 9.42 -2.59
N VAL A 199 5.11 9.58 -3.87
CA VAL A 199 3.93 8.92 -4.48
C VAL A 199 4.14 7.41 -4.48
N SER A 200 3.15 6.61 -4.09
CA SER A 200 3.36 5.16 -3.96
C SER A 200 3.77 4.46 -5.27
N LEU A 201 4.84 3.66 -5.22
CA LEU A 201 5.26 2.76 -6.32
C LEU A 201 4.37 1.52 -6.47
N GLY A 202 3.44 1.28 -5.54
CA GLY A 202 2.69 0.02 -5.43
C GLY A 202 1.98 -0.39 -6.73
N SER A 203 1.33 0.56 -7.41
CA SER A 203 0.64 0.29 -8.69
C SER A 203 1.61 -0.22 -9.76
N VAL A 204 2.80 0.37 -9.86
CA VAL A 204 3.82 0.01 -10.85
C VAL A 204 4.47 -1.32 -10.51
N ILE A 205 4.74 -1.58 -9.23
CA ILE A 205 5.25 -2.87 -8.76
C ILE A 205 4.25 -3.99 -9.07
N HIS A 206 2.95 -3.77 -8.82
CA HIS A 206 1.92 -4.76 -9.11
C HIS A 206 1.86 -5.09 -10.60
N MET A 207 1.81 -4.06 -11.46
CA MET A 207 1.88 -4.23 -12.91
C MET A 207 3.11 -5.05 -13.32
N GLY A 208 4.29 -4.70 -12.80
CA GLY A 208 5.54 -5.42 -13.10
C GLY A 208 5.56 -6.87 -12.64
N LEU A 209 5.01 -7.16 -11.46
CA LEU A 209 4.96 -8.53 -10.93
C LEU A 209 3.97 -9.40 -11.70
N ASP A 210 2.88 -8.85 -12.20
CA ASP A 210 1.96 -9.57 -13.08
C ASP A 210 2.63 -9.89 -14.43
N LEU A 211 3.40 -8.95 -14.99
CA LEU A 211 4.26 -9.22 -16.15
C LEU A 211 5.26 -10.36 -15.87
N CYS A 212 5.80 -10.44 -14.64
CA CYS A 212 6.71 -11.53 -14.25
C CYS A 212 6.02 -12.90 -14.15
N LYS A 213 4.77 -12.96 -13.70
CA LYS A 213 4.00 -14.22 -13.68
C LYS A 213 3.76 -14.69 -15.11
N ASN A 214 3.28 -13.78 -15.95
CA ASN A 214 3.02 -14.03 -17.38
C ASN A 214 4.27 -14.50 -18.15
N ALA A 215 5.45 -14.00 -17.78
CA ALA A 215 6.73 -14.41 -18.38
C ALA A 215 7.16 -15.82 -17.97
N ARG A 216 6.82 -16.25 -16.73
CA ARG A 216 7.19 -17.56 -16.19
C ARG A 216 6.29 -18.68 -16.67
N GLU A 217 5.02 -18.39 -16.97
CA GLU A 217 4.08 -19.36 -17.54
C GLU A 217 4.40 -19.74 -19.00
N GLN A 218 5.38 -19.06 -19.61
CA GLN A 218 5.86 -19.33 -20.97
C GLN A 218 7.17 -20.14 -21.03
N GLN A 219 7.73 -20.54 -19.88
CA GLN A 219 8.94 -21.36 -19.78
C GLN A 219 8.58 -22.78 -19.33
#